data_AF-A0A179D5F0-F1
#
_entry.id   AF-A0A179D5F0-F1
#
_cell.length_a   1.000
_cell.length_b   1.000
_cell.length_c   1.000
_cell.angle_alpha   90.00
_cell.angle_beta   90.00
_cell.angle_gamma   90.00
#
_symmetry.space_group_name_H-M   'P 1'
#
loop_
_entity.id
_entity.type
_entity.pdbx_description
1 polymer ?
#
loop_
_entity_poly.entity_id
_entity_poly.type
_entity_poly.pdbx_seq_one_letter_code
_entity_poly.pdbx_strand_id
1 'polypeptide(L)'
;MYNSNKVIPGIIIFVLIVTFPIWLNHGKAVSAPKPILPEGRCVESKEFMRANHMQLLKEWRVLAIREGMRIYTSSDGSRFWIGLQNGCMKCHHNKQQFCDKCHDFASVKPYCWNCHIPPETKEFGTAKATRLLKLFRIPVDLREGAKPKHGEHGGHGEIDKGGEH
;
A
#
# COMPACT_ATOMS: atom_id res chain seq x y z
N MET A 1 -61.52 8.16 0.42
CA MET A 1 -61.21 8.16 1.86
C MET A 1 -60.23 7.04 2.12
N TYR A 2 -58.99 7.36 2.48
CA TYR A 2 -57.92 6.37 2.67
C TYR A 2 -58.12 5.67 4.02
N ASN A 3 -57.85 4.37 4.10
CA ASN A 3 -57.90 3.58 5.35
C ASN A 3 -56.75 3.98 6.28
N SER A 4 -56.62 5.26 6.61
CA SER A 4 -55.51 5.83 7.39
C SER A 4 -55.37 5.14 8.75
N ASN A 5 -56.48 4.73 9.35
CA ASN A 5 -56.59 3.92 10.56
C ASN A 5 -55.94 2.52 10.46
N LYS A 6 -55.70 1.98 9.25
CA LYS A 6 -54.99 0.71 9.05
C LYS A 6 -53.57 0.91 8.50
N VAL A 7 -53.35 1.98 7.75
CA VAL A 7 -52.05 2.23 7.11
C VAL A 7 -51.05 2.88 8.08
N ILE A 8 -51.50 3.82 8.91
CA ILE A 8 -50.64 4.48 9.92
C ILE A 8 -49.93 3.48 10.85
N PRO A 9 -50.62 2.51 11.50
CA PRO A 9 -49.93 1.56 12.36
C PRO A 9 -48.94 0.67 11.60
N GLY A 10 -49.24 0.31 10.35
CA GLY A 10 -48.33 -0.45 9.49
C GLY A 10 -47.05 0.33 9.16
N ILE A 11 -47.17 1.63 8.87
CA ILE A 11 -46.01 2.51 8.62
C ILE A 11 -45.16 2.64 9.88
N ILE A 12 -45.77 2.82 11.05
CA ILE A 12 -45.04 2.93 12.32
C ILE A 12 -44.23 1.66 12.58
N ILE A 13 -44.85 0.48 12.46
CA ILE A 13 -44.15 -0.81 12.62
C ILE A 13 -43.02 -0.96 11.61
N PHE A 14 -43.25 -0.57 10.35
CA PHE A 14 -42.25 -0.65 9.30
C PHE A 14 -41.04 0.25 9.60
N VAL A 15 -41.28 1.51 9.99
CA VAL A 15 -40.22 2.45 10.35
C VAL A 15 -39.44 1.95 11.56
N LEU A 16 -40.12 1.41 12.58
CA LEU A 16 -39.46 0.83 13.75
C LEU A 16 -38.55 -0.34 13.36
N ILE A 17 -39.02 -1.29 12.54
CA ILE A 17 -38.22 -2.44 12.09
C ILE A 17 -37.02 -1.99 11.24
N VAL A 18 -37.22 -1.07 10.30
CA VAL A 18 -36.15 -0.59 9.40
C VAL A 18 -35.10 0.22 10.15
N THR A 19 -35.51 1.01 11.14
CA THR A 19 -34.59 1.81 11.95
C THR A 19 -33.99 1.04 13.12
N PHE A 20 -34.60 -0.08 13.55
CA PHE A 20 -34.13 -0.93 14.64
C PHE A 20 -32.63 -1.29 14.57
N PRO A 21 -32.06 -1.75 13.43
CA PRO A 21 -30.63 -2.02 13.35
C PRO A 21 -29.76 -0.78 13.59
N ILE A 22 -30.24 0.41 13.24
CA ILE A 22 -29.52 1.67 13.48
C ILE A 22 -29.44 1.93 14.99
N TRP A 23 -30.54 1.74 15.73
CA TRP A 23 -30.54 1.86 17.19
C TRP A 23 -29.62 0.83 17.87
N LEU A 24 -29.61 -0.42 17.40
CA LEU A 24 -28.72 -1.47 17.92
C LEU A 24 -27.23 -1.24 17.60
N ASN A 25 -26.95 -0.48 16.56
CA ASN A 25 -25.59 -0.19 16.11
C ASN A 25 -25.13 1.24 16.46
N HIS A 26 -26.02 2.06 17.04
CA HIS A 26 -25.73 3.43 17.42
C HIS A 26 -24.61 3.46 18.48
N GLY A 27 -23.54 4.20 18.22
CA GLY A 27 -22.39 4.32 19.12
C GLY A 27 -21.35 3.20 19.04
N LYS A 28 -21.54 2.16 18.22
CA LYS A 28 -20.47 1.18 17.94
C LYS A 28 -19.46 1.79 16.99
N ALA A 29 -18.39 2.36 17.55
CA ALA A 29 -17.27 2.86 16.75
C ALA A 29 -16.57 1.68 16.05
N VAL A 30 -16.57 1.69 14.72
CA VAL A 30 -15.74 0.76 13.96
C VAL A 30 -14.29 1.11 14.27
N SER A 31 -13.53 0.11 14.74
CA SER A 31 -12.11 0.31 15.07
C SER A 31 -11.35 0.77 13.82
N ALA A 32 -10.69 1.93 13.91
CA ALA A 32 -9.87 2.43 12.83
C ALA A 32 -8.75 1.42 12.48
N PRO A 33 -8.40 1.28 11.19
CA PRO A 33 -7.33 0.38 10.79
C PRO A 33 -5.99 0.82 11.41
N LYS A 34 -5.21 -0.16 11.86
CA LYS A 34 -3.86 0.04 12.43
C LYS A 34 -2.81 -0.51 11.45
N PRO A 35 -2.41 0.28 10.44
CA PRO A 35 -1.33 -0.12 9.54
C PRO A 35 0.04 0.01 10.22
N ILE A 36 0.99 -0.82 9.79
CA ILE A 36 2.39 -0.73 10.23
C ILE A 36 3.03 0.46 9.50
N LEU A 37 3.39 1.49 10.25
CA LEU A 37 4.00 2.69 9.71
C LEU A 37 5.51 2.52 9.59
N PRO A 38 6.13 3.02 8.51
CA PRO A 38 7.58 3.15 8.46
C PRO A 38 8.08 4.15 9.50
N GLU A 39 9.34 4.00 9.90
CA GLU A 39 9.99 4.91 10.83
C GLU A 39 10.22 6.28 10.17
N GLY A 40 9.96 7.37 10.90
CA GLY A 40 10.16 8.74 10.44
C GLY A 40 9.02 9.32 9.60
N ARG A 41 9.33 10.42 8.90
CA ARG A 41 8.42 11.10 7.96
C ARG A 41 8.78 10.65 6.54
N CYS A 42 7.77 10.22 5.77
CA CYS A 42 7.94 9.91 4.36
C CYS A 42 7.60 11.16 3.53
N VAL A 43 6.51 11.16 2.75
CA VAL A 43 6.14 12.29 1.88
C VAL A 43 5.55 13.47 2.65
N GLU A 44 4.69 13.22 3.62
CA GLU A 44 3.98 14.23 4.42
C GLU A 44 3.73 13.70 5.83
N SER A 45 3.17 14.54 6.71
CA SER A 45 2.79 14.12 8.07
C SER A 45 1.74 13.01 8.07
N LYS A 46 1.69 12.23 9.15
CA LYS A 46 0.73 11.14 9.33
C LYS A 46 -0.71 11.64 9.31
N GLU A 47 -0.94 12.82 9.89
CA GLU A 47 -2.21 13.50 9.96
C GLU A 47 -2.66 13.93 8.56
N PHE A 48 -1.76 14.54 7.79
CA PHE A 48 -2.03 14.93 6.41
C PHE A 48 -2.36 13.72 5.54
N MET A 49 -1.55 12.66 5.61
CA MET A 49 -1.78 11.46 4.80
C MET A 49 -3.12 10.80 5.11
N ARG A 50 -3.55 10.76 6.39
CA ARG A 50 -4.87 10.20 6.72
C ARG A 50 -6.04 10.99 6.12
N ALA A 51 -5.93 12.32 6.06
CA ALA A 51 -6.97 13.17 5.51
C ALA A 51 -6.93 13.23 3.98
N ASN A 52 -5.73 13.30 3.39
CA ASN A 52 -5.52 13.74 2.01
C ASN A 52 -4.83 12.70 1.11
N HIS A 53 -4.53 11.49 1.59
CA HIS A 53 -3.77 10.48 0.82
C HIS A 53 -4.27 10.31 -0.62
N MET A 54 -5.58 10.13 -0.79
CA MET A 54 -6.15 9.91 -2.13
C MET A 54 -6.21 11.16 -2.98
N GLN A 55 -6.36 12.33 -2.36
CA GLN A 55 -6.30 13.60 -3.07
C GLN A 55 -4.90 13.86 -3.62
N LEU A 56 -3.87 13.70 -2.78
CA LEU A 56 -2.47 13.80 -3.19
C LEU A 56 -2.15 12.84 -4.34
N LEU A 57 -2.57 11.57 -4.24
CA LEU A 57 -2.35 10.58 -5.31
C LEU A 57 -3.07 10.95 -6.62
N LYS A 58 -4.25 11.55 -6.55
CA LYS A 58 -4.99 12.02 -7.72
C LYS A 58 -4.28 13.19 -8.38
N GLU A 59 -3.80 14.15 -7.60
CA GLU A 59 -3.03 15.29 -8.07
C GLU A 59 -1.71 14.85 -8.69
N TRP A 60 -0.97 13.97 -8.02
CA TRP A 60 0.26 13.36 -8.53
C TRP A 60 0.05 12.66 -9.87
N ARG A 61 -1.09 11.99 -10.07
CA ARG A 61 -1.43 11.39 -11.37
C ARG A 61 -1.59 12.44 -12.47
N VAL A 62 -2.29 13.54 -12.19
CA VAL A 62 -2.48 14.63 -13.15
C VAL A 62 -1.14 15.29 -13.46
N LEU A 63 -0.38 15.65 -12.43
CA LEU A 63 0.94 16.26 -12.56
C LEU A 63 1.90 15.39 -13.36
N ALA A 64 1.95 14.09 -13.08
CA ALA A 64 2.84 13.18 -13.80
C ALA A 64 2.41 12.95 -15.25
N ILE A 65 1.14 12.63 -15.48
CA ILE A 65 0.68 12.15 -16.79
C ILE A 65 0.37 13.32 -17.73
N ARG A 66 -0.26 14.40 -17.23
CA ARG A 66 -0.72 15.52 -18.05
C ARG A 66 0.29 16.66 -18.10
N GLU A 67 0.85 17.04 -16.95
CA GLU A 67 1.74 18.21 -16.85
C GLU A 67 3.22 17.86 -17.03
N GLY A 68 3.58 16.57 -17.10
CA GLY A 68 4.98 16.13 -17.21
C GLY A 68 5.84 16.39 -15.97
N MET A 69 5.24 16.84 -14.87
CA MET A 69 5.92 17.13 -13.61
C MET A 69 6.39 15.84 -12.95
N ARG A 70 7.60 15.85 -12.36
CA ARG A 70 8.21 14.66 -11.74
C ARG A 70 8.62 14.86 -10.28
N ILE A 71 8.60 16.09 -9.79
CA ILE A 71 9.06 16.41 -8.44
C ILE A 71 7.92 17.08 -7.67
N TYR A 72 7.68 16.60 -6.46
CA TYR A 72 6.80 17.19 -5.47
C TYR A 72 7.63 17.71 -4.30
N THR A 73 7.29 18.89 -3.79
CA THR A 73 7.92 19.47 -2.59
C THR A 73 6.93 19.34 -1.45
N SER A 74 7.37 18.65 -0.39
CA SER A 74 6.60 18.47 0.84
C SER A 74 6.52 19.76 1.66
N SER A 75 5.59 19.81 2.61
CA SER A 75 5.44 20.90 3.58
C SER A 75 6.71 21.20 4.39
N ASP A 76 7.64 20.26 4.48
CA ASP A 76 8.94 20.44 5.14
C ASP A 76 10.10 20.81 4.20
N GLY A 77 9.81 21.03 2.91
CA GLY A 77 10.81 21.36 1.89
C GLY A 77 11.50 20.15 1.26
N SER A 78 11.23 18.92 1.74
CA SER A 78 11.78 17.70 1.14
C SER A 78 11.22 17.46 -0.25
N ARG A 79 12.09 17.03 -1.18
CA ARG A 79 11.70 16.77 -2.58
C ARG A 79 11.51 15.28 -2.81
N PHE A 80 10.35 14.92 -3.37
CA PHE A 80 9.97 13.55 -3.67
C PHE A 80 9.69 13.38 -5.16
N TRP A 81 10.02 12.19 -5.68
CA TRP A 81 9.61 11.83 -7.03
C TRP A 81 8.10 11.54 -7.07
N ILE A 82 7.40 12.17 -8.00
CA ILE A 82 5.98 11.92 -8.26
C ILE A 82 5.86 10.54 -8.91
N GLY A 83 5.49 9.56 -8.11
CA GLY A 83 5.24 8.20 -8.56
C GLY A 83 5.09 7.23 -7.41
N LEU A 84 4.28 6.19 -7.60
CA LEU A 84 4.03 5.20 -6.57
C LEU A 84 5.34 4.48 -6.18
N GLN A 85 6.00 3.84 -7.14
CA GLN A 85 7.21 3.04 -6.93
C GLN A 85 8.44 3.86 -6.51
N ASN A 86 8.64 5.04 -7.10
CA ASN A 86 9.82 5.87 -6.83
C ASN A 86 9.63 6.85 -5.67
N GLY A 87 8.38 7.12 -5.26
CA GLY A 87 8.03 7.98 -4.13
C GLY A 87 7.58 7.15 -2.94
N CYS A 88 6.31 6.77 -2.88
CA CYS A 88 5.70 6.13 -1.71
C CYS A 88 6.35 4.79 -1.32
N MET A 89 6.71 3.96 -2.29
CA MET A 89 7.27 2.63 -2.02
C MET A 89 8.68 2.65 -1.44
N LYS A 90 9.36 3.80 -1.41
CA LYS A 90 10.65 3.99 -0.71
C LYS A 90 10.52 3.86 0.82
N CYS A 91 9.32 4.07 1.35
CA CYS A 91 9.01 3.91 2.76
C CYS A 91 8.05 2.74 3.03
N HIS A 92 7.12 2.47 2.10
CA HIS A 92 6.05 1.50 2.29
C HIS A 92 6.31 0.15 1.62
N HIS A 93 7.23 -0.65 2.16
CA HIS A 93 7.67 -1.89 1.53
C HIS A 93 6.67 -3.06 1.55
N ASN A 94 5.54 -2.95 2.27
CA ASN A 94 4.58 -4.04 2.37
C ASN A 94 3.15 -3.55 2.16
N LYS A 95 2.58 -3.91 1.01
CA LYS A 95 1.19 -3.57 0.64
C LYS A 95 0.17 -4.16 1.61
N GLN A 96 0.33 -5.43 2.01
CA GLN A 96 -0.63 -6.14 2.87
C GLN A 96 -0.66 -5.58 4.29
N GLN A 97 0.50 -5.15 4.79
CA GLN A 97 0.63 -4.62 6.15
C GLN A 97 0.32 -3.12 6.26
N PHE A 98 0.31 -2.39 5.15
CA PHE A 98 0.06 -0.95 5.11
C PHE A 98 -1.15 -0.57 4.26
N CYS A 99 -1.03 -0.63 2.93
CA CYS A 99 -2.06 -0.14 2.00
C CYS A 99 -3.39 -0.89 2.18
N ASP A 100 -3.33 -2.22 2.28
CA ASP A 100 -4.53 -3.05 2.33
C ASP A 100 -5.32 -2.85 3.62
N LYS A 101 -4.69 -2.46 4.73
CA LYS A 101 -5.39 -2.17 5.99
C LYS A 101 -6.45 -1.09 5.85
N CYS A 102 -6.16 -0.05 5.06
CA CYS A 102 -7.12 1.02 4.81
C CYS A 102 -8.07 0.69 3.66
N HIS A 103 -7.59 0.04 2.60
CA HIS A 103 -8.43 -0.30 1.44
C HIS A 103 -9.45 -1.40 1.75
N ASP A 104 -9.07 -2.42 2.54
CA ASP A 104 -9.99 -3.45 3.01
C ASP A 104 -11.01 -2.86 3.97
N PHE A 105 -10.56 -2.00 4.89
CA PHE A 105 -11.45 -1.29 5.81
C PHE A 105 -12.49 -0.43 5.07
N ALA A 106 -12.05 0.31 4.06
CA ALA A 106 -12.94 1.11 3.21
C ALA A 106 -13.67 0.28 2.14
N SER A 107 -13.42 -1.03 2.06
CA SER A 107 -13.98 -1.93 1.04
C SER A 107 -13.77 -1.45 -0.40
N VAL A 108 -12.62 -0.83 -0.68
CA VAL A 108 -12.25 -0.33 -2.01
C VAL A 108 -11.14 -1.17 -2.62
N LYS A 109 -11.19 -1.39 -3.94
CA LYS A 109 -10.16 -2.10 -4.70
C LYS A 109 -9.50 -1.13 -5.69
N PRO A 110 -8.35 -0.52 -5.34
CA PRO A 110 -7.68 0.42 -6.24
C PRO A 110 -7.18 -0.28 -7.50
N TYR A 111 -7.45 0.31 -8.66
CA TYR A 111 -6.95 -0.17 -9.96
C TYR A 111 -5.47 0.19 -10.22
N CYS A 112 -4.80 0.84 -9.27
CA CYS A 112 -3.38 1.22 -9.38
C CYS A 112 -2.51 0.00 -9.75
N TRP A 113 -2.85 -1.18 -9.21
CA TRP A 113 -2.12 -2.43 -9.39
C TRP A 113 -2.40 -3.14 -10.71
N ASN A 114 -3.32 -2.63 -11.54
CA ASN A 114 -3.50 -3.15 -12.89
C ASN A 114 -2.28 -2.85 -13.76
N CYS A 115 -1.55 -1.78 -13.44
CA CYS A 115 -0.33 -1.39 -14.15
C CYS A 115 0.91 -1.35 -13.23
N HIS A 116 0.75 -1.13 -11.92
CA HIS A 116 1.88 -1.10 -10.99
C HIS A 116 2.16 -2.47 -10.38
N ILE A 117 3.46 -2.76 -10.23
CA ILE A 117 3.91 -3.96 -9.52
C ILE A 117 3.87 -3.66 -8.01
N PRO A 118 3.10 -4.41 -7.21
CA PRO A 118 3.11 -4.30 -5.76
C PRO A 118 4.51 -4.62 -5.21
N PRO A 119 4.90 -4.03 -4.06
CA PRO A 119 6.17 -4.37 -3.46
C PRO A 119 6.17 -5.86 -3.11
N GLU A 120 7.30 -6.52 -3.29
CA GLU A 120 7.42 -7.94 -3.02
C GLU A 120 7.13 -8.21 -1.54
N THR A 121 6.05 -8.96 -1.27
CA THR A 121 5.94 -9.64 0.01
C THR A 121 6.87 -10.85 -0.06
N LYS A 122 7.72 -11.05 0.95
CA LYS A 122 8.67 -12.19 1.04
C LYS A 122 8.00 -13.58 1.05
N GLU A 123 6.71 -13.66 0.79
CA GLU A 123 5.85 -14.84 0.90
C GLU A 123 5.58 -15.52 -0.45
N PHE A 124 5.83 -14.86 -1.59
CA PHE A 124 5.65 -15.44 -2.93
C PHE A 124 6.83 -16.35 -3.32
N GLY A 125 7.04 -17.45 -2.59
CA GLY A 125 8.08 -18.42 -3.00
C GLY A 125 8.30 -19.66 -2.14
N THR A 126 7.56 -19.84 -1.04
CA THR A 126 7.86 -20.90 -0.05
C THR A 126 6.77 -21.97 0.04
N ALA A 127 5.48 -21.61 -0.08
CA ALA A 127 4.40 -22.55 0.22
C ALA A 127 4.20 -23.67 -0.81
N LYS A 128 4.32 -23.38 -2.12
CA LYS A 128 4.00 -24.37 -3.17
C LYS A 128 5.14 -25.35 -3.47
N ALA A 129 6.39 -24.91 -3.33
CA ALA A 129 7.58 -25.73 -3.58
C ALA A 129 7.76 -26.82 -2.50
N THR A 130 7.40 -26.54 -1.26
CA THR A 130 7.65 -27.44 -0.11
C THR A 130 6.89 -28.77 -0.18
N ARG A 131 5.71 -28.80 -0.82
CA ARG A 131 4.88 -30.02 -0.94
C ARG A 131 5.39 -30.98 -2.03
N LEU A 132 5.91 -30.45 -3.13
CA LEU A 132 6.51 -31.25 -4.21
C LEU A 132 7.93 -31.70 -3.84
N LEU A 133 8.74 -30.85 -3.20
CA LEU A 133 10.10 -31.19 -2.77
C LEU A 133 10.14 -32.26 -1.67
N LYS A 134 9.16 -32.26 -0.75
CA LYS A 134 9.00 -33.35 0.24
C LYS A 134 8.69 -34.71 -0.39
N LEU A 135 8.01 -34.73 -1.54
CA LEU A 135 7.71 -35.97 -2.27
C LEU A 135 8.97 -36.60 -2.88
N PHE A 136 9.94 -35.76 -3.29
CA PHE A 136 11.19 -36.17 -3.91
C PHE A 136 12.39 -36.20 -2.95
N ARG A 137 12.18 -35.96 -1.64
CA ARG A 137 13.25 -36.01 -0.61
C ARG A 137 14.47 -35.12 -0.94
N ILE A 138 14.25 -34.03 -1.66
CA ILE A 138 15.31 -33.11 -2.08
C ILE A 138 15.68 -32.22 -0.88
N PRO A 139 16.96 -32.19 -0.44
CA PRO A 139 17.38 -31.31 0.65
C PRO A 139 17.17 -29.85 0.26
N VAL A 140 16.60 -29.08 1.19
CA VAL A 140 16.19 -27.66 1.01
C VAL A 140 17.40 -26.71 0.88
N ASP A 141 18.61 -27.24 1.09
CA ASP A 141 19.84 -26.47 1.32
C ASP A 141 20.50 -25.98 0.02
N LEU A 142 20.00 -26.37 -1.15
CA LEU A 142 20.55 -25.92 -2.46
C LEU A 142 20.08 -24.53 -2.90
N ARG A 143 19.21 -23.84 -2.14
CA ARG A 143 18.68 -22.52 -2.54
C ARG A 143 19.52 -21.32 -2.07
N GLU A 144 20.51 -21.52 -1.21
CA GLU A 144 21.35 -20.42 -0.69
C GLU A 144 22.48 -20.03 -1.65
N GLY A 145 22.71 -20.80 -2.73
CA GLY A 145 23.78 -20.56 -3.72
C GLY A 145 23.49 -19.56 -4.84
N ALA A 146 22.31 -18.91 -4.87
CA ALA A 146 21.93 -17.98 -5.94
C ALA A 146 21.51 -16.60 -5.40
N LYS A 147 22.39 -15.94 -4.62
CA LYS A 147 22.37 -14.47 -4.56
C LYS A 147 23.12 -13.93 -5.78
N PRO A 148 22.52 -13.09 -6.63
CA PRO A 148 23.31 -12.26 -7.53
C PRO A 148 24.18 -11.34 -6.67
N LYS A 149 25.51 -11.45 -6.80
CA LYS A 149 26.42 -10.46 -6.24
C LYS A 149 26.10 -9.12 -6.93
N HIS A 150 25.72 -8.11 -6.14
CA HIS A 150 25.79 -6.74 -6.61
C HIS A 150 27.23 -6.49 -7.03
N GLY A 151 27.44 -6.31 -8.34
CA GLY A 151 28.72 -5.88 -8.89
C GLY A 151 29.04 -4.49 -8.39
N GLU A 152 30.02 -4.40 -7.50
CA GLU A 152 30.95 -3.28 -7.47
C GLU A 152 31.57 -3.15 -8.86
N HIS A 153 31.17 -2.12 -9.60
CA HIS A 153 31.93 -1.66 -10.75
C HIS A 153 33.20 -0.98 -10.24
N GLY A 154 34.24 -1.78 -10.01
CA GLY A 154 35.63 -1.34 -10.04
C GLY A 154 36.16 -1.44 -11.46
N GLY A 155 36.28 -0.30 -12.14
CA GLY A 155 37.11 -0.18 -13.34
C GLY A 155 38.50 0.25 -12.92
N HIS A 156 39.44 -0.70 -12.92
CA HIS A 156 40.87 -0.44 -12.79
C HIS A 156 41.38 0.43 -13.94
N GLY A 157 42.16 1.44 -13.59
CA GLY A 157 43.08 2.18 -14.44
C GLY A 157 44.32 2.53 -13.62
N GLU A 158 45.00 1.51 -13.11
CA GLU A 158 46.31 1.62 -12.49
C GLU A 158 47.33 1.73 -13.63
N ILE A 159 47.91 2.92 -13.80
CA ILE A 159 49.06 3.17 -14.65
C ILE A 159 50.26 3.40 -13.74
N ASP A 160 51.30 2.62 -14.02
CA ASP A 160 52.54 2.45 -13.28
C ASP A 160 53.18 3.76 -12.78
N LYS A 161 53.66 3.71 -11.53
CA LYS A 161 54.73 4.60 -11.04
C LYS A 161 55.98 3.77 -10.74
N GLY A 162 57.04 4.10 -11.46
CA GLY A 162 58.47 3.93 -11.17
C GLY A 162 59.21 4.58 -12.32
N GLY A 163 60.17 5.50 -12.20
CA GLY A 163 61.13 5.82 -11.15
C GLY A 163 62.43 6.16 -11.90
N GLU A 164 63.03 7.32 -11.62
CA GLU A 164 64.42 7.74 -11.94
C GLU A 164 64.93 7.66 -13.40
N HIS A 165 65.05 8.82 -14.05
CA HIS A 165 66.30 9.45 -14.51
C HIS A 165 66.03 10.86 -15.07
#